data_AF-A0A645GFD4-F1
#
_entry.id   AF-A0A645GFD4-F1
#
_cell.length_a   1.000
_cell.length_b   1.000
_cell.length_c   1.000
_cell.angle_alpha   90.00
_cell.angle_beta   90.00
_cell.angle_gamma   90.00
#
_symmetry.space_group_name_H-M   'P 1'
#
loop_
_entity.id
_entity.type
_entity.pdbx_description
1 polymer ?
#
loop_
_entity_poly.entity_id
_entity_poly.type
_entity_poly.pdbx_seq_one_letter_code
_entity_poly.pdbx_strand_id
1 'polypeptide(L)'
;MFLVTALQKVRHGADAVNASTVLRMACRNGAYVCGFDDCDCLAPGKQADLILIDLHQPNMQPLNNIEKNVVYSGSKQNVALTMIAGKILYERGEFHIGDDPERIYREATRIVRSIR
;
A
#
# COMPACT_ATOMS: atom_id res chain seq x y z
N MET A 1 -5.12 2.32 5.12
CA MET A 1 -4.70 2.55 6.52
C MET A 1 -5.68 3.41 7.32
N PHE A 2 -6.37 4.36 6.69
CA PHE A 2 -7.36 5.23 7.36
C PHE A 2 -8.40 4.50 8.23
N LEU A 3 -9.11 3.49 7.70
CA LEU A 3 -10.21 2.84 8.45
C LEU A 3 -9.75 2.21 9.78
N VAL A 4 -8.59 1.54 9.82
CA VAL A 4 -8.08 0.99 11.09
C VAL A 4 -7.75 2.12 12.07
N THR A 5 -7.15 3.23 11.62
CA THR A 5 -6.86 4.35 12.52
C THR A 5 -8.13 5.01 13.06
N ALA A 6 -9.12 5.27 12.19
CA ALA A 6 -10.33 5.98 12.55
C ALA A 6 -11.20 5.16 13.51
N LEU A 7 -11.49 3.90 13.16
CA LEU A 7 -12.35 3.04 13.96
C LEU A 7 -11.76 2.74 15.34
N GLN A 8 -10.45 2.49 15.41
CA GLN A 8 -9.80 2.21 16.69
C GLN A 8 -9.80 3.44 17.60
N LYS A 9 -9.59 4.64 17.05
CA LYS A 9 -9.60 5.87 17.84
C LYS A 9 -10.99 6.26 18.35
N VAL A 10 -12.03 6.04 17.53
CA VAL A 10 -13.42 6.25 17.95
C VAL A 10 -13.78 5.34 19.14
N ARG A 11 -13.30 4.10 19.14
CA ARG A 11 -13.64 3.12 20.18
C ARG A 11 -12.75 3.18 21.42
N HIS A 12 -11.47 3.50 21.26
CA HIS A 12 -10.45 3.30 22.30
C HIS A 12 -9.68 4.56 22.70
N GLY A 13 -9.99 5.73 22.12
CA GLY A 13 -9.33 7.00 22.43
C GLY A 13 -8.36 7.46 21.33
N ALA A 14 -8.04 8.75 21.32
CA ALA A 14 -7.29 9.39 20.22
C ALA A 14 -5.85 8.88 20.04
N ASP A 15 -5.27 8.33 21.11
CA ASP A 15 -3.95 7.71 21.19
C ASP A 15 -3.94 6.22 20.78
N ALA A 16 -5.12 5.61 20.59
CA ALA A 16 -5.22 4.23 20.16
C ALA A 16 -4.60 4.01 18.77
N VAL A 17 -3.79 2.94 18.68
CA VAL A 17 -3.16 2.44 17.45
C VAL A 17 -2.44 3.55 16.66
N ASN A 18 -1.24 3.90 17.13
CA ASN A 18 -0.41 4.92 16.51
C ASN A 18 0.04 4.56 15.08
N ALA A 19 0.52 5.56 14.34
CA ALA A 19 0.93 5.42 12.93
C ALA A 19 1.94 4.28 12.71
N SER A 20 2.99 4.21 13.52
CA SER A 20 4.00 3.15 13.45
C SER A 20 3.39 1.74 13.57
N THR A 21 2.44 1.57 14.50
CA THR A 21 1.71 0.31 14.68
C THR A 21 0.90 -0.04 13.45
N VAL A 22 0.19 0.93 12.86
CA VAL A 22 -0.59 0.71 11.63
C VAL A 22 0.30 0.36 10.44
N LEU A 23 1.46 1.00 10.30
CA LEU A 23 2.41 0.68 9.24
C LEU A 23 2.96 -0.75 9.42
N ARG A 24 3.29 -1.15 10.65
CA ARG A 24 3.69 -2.53 10.96
C ARG A 24 2.58 -3.55 10.69
N MET A 25 1.32 -3.18 10.93
CA MET A 25 0.15 -4.00 10.57
C MET A 25 0.06 -4.21 9.06
N ALA A 26 0.30 -3.15 8.27
CA ALA A 26 0.21 -3.17 6.81
C ALA A 26 1.38 -3.92 6.13
N CYS A 27 2.51 -4.08 6.81
CA CYS A 27 3.70 -4.76 6.29
C CYS A 27 3.97 -6.05 7.09
N ARG A 28 4.86 -5.97 8.09
CA ARG A 28 5.38 -7.14 8.81
C ARG A 28 4.32 -8.09 9.35
N ASN A 29 3.30 -7.56 10.03
CA ASN A 29 2.28 -8.43 10.63
C ASN A 29 1.38 -9.06 9.55
N GLY A 30 1.15 -8.35 8.44
CA GLY A 30 0.44 -8.90 7.29
C GLY A 30 1.18 -10.09 6.70
N ALA A 31 2.48 -9.95 6.46
CA ALA A 31 3.34 -11.04 6.01
C ALA A 31 3.31 -12.22 6.98
N TYR A 32 3.49 -11.97 8.29
CA TYR A 32 3.43 -13.01 9.32
C TYR A 32 2.12 -13.80 9.31
N VAL A 33 0.96 -13.13 9.25
CA VAL A 33 -0.36 -13.80 9.26
C VAL A 33 -0.59 -14.59 7.97
N CYS A 34 -0.05 -14.14 6.85
CA CYS A 34 -0.09 -14.86 5.57
C CYS A 34 0.92 -16.02 5.48
N GLY A 35 1.79 -16.19 6.48
CA GLY A 35 2.84 -17.22 6.44
C GLY A 35 4.00 -16.88 5.51
N PHE A 36 4.27 -15.59 5.29
CA PHE A 36 5.45 -15.11 4.58
C PHE A 36 6.52 -14.61 5.55
N ASP A 37 7.74 -15.12 5.37
CA ASP A 37 8.89 -14.90 6.24
C ASP A 37 10.03 -14.16 5.52
N ASP A 38 9.98 -14.06 4.19
CA ASP A 38 10.97 -13.40 3.34
C ASP A 38 10.49 -12.08 2.71
N CYS A 39 9.27 -11.60 2.97
CA CYS A 39 8.75 -10.32 2.42
C CYS A 39 8.12 -9.37 3.46
N ASP A 40 8.50 -9.50 4.73
CA ASP A 40 7.91 -8.73 5.86
C ASP A 40 8.64 -7.41 6.16
N CYS A 41 9.89 -7.24 5.72
CA CYS A 41 10.70 -6.03 5.93
C CYS A 41 11.88 -5.90 4.96
N LEU A 42 12.50 -4.71 4.95
CA LEU A 42 13.70 -4.45 4.16
C LEU A 42 14.94 -4.95 4.89
N ALA A 43 15.48 -6.08 4.44
CA ALA A 43 16.72 -6.64 4.99
C ALA A 43 17.45 -7.46 3.92
N PRO A 44 18.79 -7.58 3.99
CA PRO A 44 19.53 -8.49 3.13
C PRO A 44 18.99 -9.92 3.21
N GLY A 45 18.90 -10.60 2.07
CA GLY A 45 18.38 -11.97 1.96
C GLY A 45 16.85 -12.09 1.87
N LYS A 46 16.11 -10.99 1.97
CA LYS A 46 14.65 -10.95 1.78
C LYS A 46 14.27 -10.58 0.33
N GLN A 47 13.04 -10.90 -0.06
CA GLN A 47 12.46 -10.48 -1.33
C GLN A 47 12.47 -8.96 -1.44
N ALA A 48 12.75 -8.45 -2.63
CA ALA A 48 12.64 -7.04 -2.94
C ALA A 48 11.19 -6.67 -3.25
N ASP A 49 10.35 -6.72 -2.20
CA ASP A 49 8.95 -6.29 -2.20
C ASP A 49 8.88 -4.85 -1.66
N LEU A 50 8.79 -3.87 -2.57
CA LEU A 50 8.99 -2.46 -2.27
C LEU A 50 7.90 -1.60 -2.90
N ILE A 51 7.57 -0.50 -2.22
CA ILE A 51 6.89 0.63 -2.84
C ILE A 51 7.73 1.88 -2.72
N LEU A 52 7.71 2.73 -3.75
CA LEU A 52 8.24 4.09 -3.69
C LEU A 52 7.07 5.06 -3.52
N ILE A 53 7.17 5.93 -2.51
CA ILE A 53 6.15 6.96 -2.24
C ILE A 53 6.74 8.33 -2.56
N ASP A 54 6.07 9.07 -3.43
CA ASP A 54 6.34 10.47 -3.71
C ASP A 54 5.79 11.36 -2.60
N LEU A 55 6.70 11.90 -1.78
CA LEU A 55 6.40 12.81 -0.69
C LEU A 55 6.26 14.27 -1.14
N HIS A 56 6.57 14.59 -2.40
CA HIS A 56 6.51 15.95 -2.94
C HIS A 56 5.14 16.24 -3.59
N GLN A 57 4.07 15.99 -2.83
CA GLN A 57 2.69 16.27 -3.25
C GLN A 57 1.94 17.06 -2.17
N PRO A 58 0.93 17.88 -2.53
CA PRO A 58 0.24 18.75 -1.57
C PRO A 58 -0.31 18.05 -0.32
N ASN A 59 -0.83 16.82 -0.47
CA ASN A 59 -1.36 16.04 0.65
C ASN A 59 -0.28 15.52 1.60
N MET A 60 0.98 15.48 1.16
CA MET A 60 2.13 15.02 1.94
C MET A 60 2.88 16.18 2.61
N GLN A 61 2.47 17.44 2.40
CA GLN A 61 3.13 18.61 2.97
C GLN A 61 2.34 19.19 4.17
N PRO A 62 3.01 19.67 5.23
CA PRO A 62 4.46 19.61 5.47
C PRO A 62 4.95 18.22 5.94
N LEU A 63 6.24 17.95 5.78
CA LEU A 63 6.89 16.70 6.23
C LEU A 63 7.33 16.75 7.70
N ASN A 64 6.36 16.76 8.62
CA ASN A 64 6.65 16.76 10.05
C ASN A 64 7.06 15.38 10.59
N ASN A 65 6.45 14.31 10.08
CA ASN A 65 6.77 12.93 10.47
C ASN A 65 6.35 11.96 9.36
N ILE A 66 7.31 11.34 8.69
CA ILE A 66 7.06 10.53 7.49
C ILE A 66 6.07 9.39 7.75
N GLU A 67 6.16 8.67 8.87
CA GLU A 67 5.23 7.59 9.21
C GLU A 67 3.78 8.10 9.33
N LYS A 68 3.59 9.23 10.01
CA LYS A 68 2.27 9.87 10.14
C LYS A 68 1.77 10.38 8.80
N ASN A 69 2.63 10.98 7.99
CA ASN A 69 2.28 11.43 6.64
C ASN A 69 1.80 10.25 5.79
N VAL A 70 2.50 9.11 5.80
CA VAL A 70 2.09 7.90 5.05
C VAL A 70 0.77 7.33 5.55
N VAL A 71 0.59 7.22 6.88
CA VAL A 71 -0.58 6.55 7.46
C VAL A 71 -1.85 7.41 7.41
N TYR A 72 -1.73 8.71 7.70
CA TYR A 72 -2.87 9.60 7.87
C TYR A 72 -3.18 10.45 6.63
N SER A 73 -2.16 10.83 5.85
CA SER A 73 -2.33 11.71 4.69
C SER A 73 -2.07 11.02 3.35
N GLY A 74 -1.37 9.89 3.37
CA GLY A 74 -0.98 9.13 2.19
C GLY A 74 -2.19 8.54 1.45
N SER A 75 -2.08 8.51 0.13
CA SER A 75 -3.08 7.95 -0.77
C SER A 75 -2.42 7.09 -1.84
N LYS A 76 -3.23 6.34 -2.59
CA LYS A 76 -2.76 5.55 -3.74
C LYS A 76 -2.06 6.39 -4.82
N GLN A 77 -2.39 7.68 -4.93
CA GLN A 77 -1.78 8.58 -5.92
C GLN A 77 -0.33 8.95 -5.58
N ASN A 78 0.09 8.77 -4.31
CA ASN A 78 1.46 9.03 -3.90
C ASN A 78 2.40 7.89 -4.26
N VAL A 79 1.90 6.70 -4.65
CA VAL A 79 2.74 5.58 -5.03
C VAL A 79 3.34 5.86 -6.41
N ALA A 80 4.66 5.98 -6.47
CA ALA A 80 5.40 6.21 -7.71
C ALA A 80 5.87 4.92 -8.36
N LEU A 81 6.12 3.86 -7.57
CA LEU A 81 6.62 2.57 -8.04
C LEU A 81 6.17 1.44 -7.12
N THR A 82 5.87 0.28 -7.70
CA THR A 82 5.64 -0.99 -6.97
C THR A 82 6.53 -2.08 -7.55
N MET A 83 7.30 -2.74 -6.69
CA MET A 83 8.20 -3.83 -7.01
C MET A 83 7.80 -5.08 -6.23
N ILE A 84 7.81 -6.23 -6.90
CA ILE A 84 7.55 -7.55 -6.29
C ILE A 84 8.69 -8.49 -6.70
N ALA A 85 9.36 -9.10 -5.72
CA ALA A 85 10.48 -10.01 -5.90
C ALA A 85 11.56 -9.44 -6.86
N GLY A 86 11.86 -8.15 -6.74
CA GLY A 86 12.86 -7.46 -7.58
C GLY A 86 12.37 -7.03 -8.96
N LYS A 87 11.11 -7.30 -9.32
CA LYS A 87 10.53 -6.90 -10.59
C LYS A 87 9.61 -5.70 -10.40
N ILE A 88 9.89 -4.61 -11.11
CA ILE A 88 9.02 -3.44 -11.15
C ILE A 88 7.77 -3.81 -11.94
N LEU A 89 6.60 -3.75 -11.31
CA LEU A 89 5.31 -4.05 -11.95
C LEU A 89 4.46 -2.81 -12.21
N TYR A 90 4.78 -1.70 -11.54
CA TYR A 90 4.16 -0.41 -11.75
C TYR A 90 5.19 0.69 -11.55
N GLU A 91 5.24 1.66 -12.44
CA GLU A 91 6.05 2.88 -12.29
C GLU A 91 5.36 4.05 -12.99
N ARG A 92 5.07 5.13 -12.23
CA ARG A 92 4.58 6.42 -12.74
C ARG A 92 3.41 6.34 -13.73
N GLY A 93 2.46 5.44 -13.48
CA GLY A 93 1.27 5.27 -14.32
C GLY A 93 1.39 4.16 -15.36
N GLU A 94 2.59 3.62 -15.55
CA GLU A 94 2.83 2.49 -16.46
C GLU A 94 2.76 1.17 -15.69
N PHE A 95 2.15 0.15 -16.30
CA PHE A 95 1.99 -1.18 -15.73
C PHE A 95 2.84 -2.19 -16.51
N HIS A 96 3.75 -2.87 -15.82
CA HIS A 96 4.62 -3.92 -16.37
C HIS A 96 4.15 -5.30 -15.93
N ILE A 97 2.86 -5.58 -16.15
CA ILE A 97 2.17 -6.77 -15.64
C ILE A 97 2.04 -7.92 -16.66
N GLY A 98 2.66 -7.76 -17.84
CA GLY A 98 2.61 -8.76 -18.93
C GLY A 98 1.24 -8.89 -19.59
N ASP A 99 0.33 -7.95 -19.34
CA ASP A 99 -1.01 -7.90 -19.91
C ASP A 99 -1.42 -6.43 -20.15
N ASP A 100 -2.40 -6.24 -21.03
CA ASP A 100 -2.98 -4.92 -21.31
C ASP A 100 -4.07 -4.60 -20.26
N PRO A 101 -3.96 -3.50 -19.50
CA PRO A 101 -5.01 -3.07 -18.57
C PRO A 101 -6.42 -2.99 -19.20
N GLU A 102 -6.53 -2.63 -20.47
CA GLU A 102 -7.82 -2.57 -21.18
C GLU A 102 -8.47 -3.95 -21.35
N ARG A 103 -7.67 -5.03 -21.44
CA ARG A 103 -8.21 -6.39 -21.40
C ARG A 103 -8.85 -6.68 -20.04
N ILE A 104 -8.21 -6.29 -18.95
CA ILE A 104 -8.74 -6.48 -17.58
C ILE A 104 -10.07 -5.71 -17.42
N TYR A 105 -10.15 -4.48 -17.91
CA TYR A 105 -11.37 -3.68 -17.83
C TYR A 105 -12.53 -4.26 -18.65
N ARG A 106 -12.24 -4.76 -19.87
CA ARG A 106 -13.23 -5.45 -20.69
C ARG A 106 -13.76 -6.71 -20.01
N GLU A 107 -12.86 -7.50 -19.43
CA GLU A 107 -13.23 -8.74 -18.74
C GLU A 107 -14.08 -8.47 -17.50
N ALA A 108 -13.70 -7.48 -16.68
CA ALA A 108 -14.49 -7.06 -15.53
C ALA A 108 -15.90 -6.61 -15.96
N THR A 109 -16.01 -5.85 -17.06
CA THR A 109 -17.29 -5.41 -17.62
C THR A 109 -18.14 -6.59 -18.12
N ARG A 110 -17.50 -7.56 -18.78
CA ARG A 110 -18.15 -8.79 -19.25
C ARG A 110 -18.75 -9.58 -18.07
N ILE A 111 -17.98 -9.77 -16.99
CA ILE A 111 -18.44 -10.46 -15.78
C ILE A 111 -19.63 -9.74 -15.15
N VAL A 112 -19.56 -8.42 -14.97
CA VAL A 112 -20.67 -7.62 -14.41
C VAL A 112 -21.94 -7.77 -15.24
N ARG A 113 -21.83 -7.83 -16.57
CA ARG A 113 -22.98 -8.05 -17.46
C ARG A 113 -23.57 -9.45 -17.35
N SER A 114 -22.78 -10.47 -16.99
CA SER A 114 -23.28 -11.84 -16.81
C SER A 114 -23.99 -12.08 -15.48
N ILE A 115 -23.83 -11.18 -14.51
CA ILE A 115 -24.48 -11.24 -13.19
C ILE A 115 -25.83 -10.48 -13.19
N ARG A 116 -26.10 -9.70 -14.24
CA ARG A 116 -27.39 -9.05 -14.47
C ARG A 116 -28.31 -9.96 -15.25
#